data_AF-A0A9E3BC65-F1
#
_entry.id   AF-A0A9E3BC65-F1
#
_cell.length_a   1.000
_cell.length_b   1.000
_cell.length_c   1.000
_cell.angle_alpha   90.00
_cell.angle_beta   90.00
_cell.angle_gamma   90.00
#
_symmetry.space_group_name_H-M   'P 1'
#
loop_
_entity.id
_entity.type
_entity.pdbx_description
1 polymer ?
#
loop_
_entity_poly.entity_id
_entity_poly.type
_entity_poly.pdbx_seq_one_letter_code
_entity_poly.pdbx_strand_id
1 'polypeptide(L)' 'MVSQARVAVIMGSDSDWTVMADAADALAEFDVAYEVGVVSAHRTPGRMLDYARSA' A
#
# COMPACT_ATOMS: atom_id res chain seq x y z
N MET A 1 -16.14 -14.09 -0.03
CA MET A 1 -16.26 -12.62 0.00
C MET A 1 -14.84 -12.08 -0.01
N VAL A 2 -14.44 -11.33 -1.02
CA VAL A 2 -13.14 -10.65 -0.98
C VAL A 2 -13.29 -9.56 0.08
N SER A 3 -12.54 -9.69 1.17
CA SER A 3 -12.48 -8.66 2.20
C SER A 3 -11.99 -7.37 1.54
N GLN A 4 -12.76 -6.28 1.63
CA GLN A 4 -12.27 -4.97 1.20
C GLN A 4 -11.10 -4.58 2.10
N ALA A 5 -9.95 -4.28 1.49
CA ALA A 5 -8.78 -3.82 2.21
C ALA A 5 -9.15 -2.60 3.06
N ARG A 6 -8.80 -2.65 4.36
CA ARG A 6 -9.01 -1.57 5.32
C ARG A 6 -7.83 -0.61 5.38
N VAL A 7 -6.66 -1.09 4.97
CA VAL A 7 -5.41 -0.35 4.99
C VAL A 7 -4.68 -0.55 3.66
N ALA A 8 -4.09 0.52 3.16
CA ALA A 8 -3.24 0.56 2.00
C ALA A 8 -1.79 0.78 2.41
N VAL A 9 -0.91 -0.19 2.13
CA VAL A 9 0.53 -0.06 2.33
C VAL A 9 1.16 0.32 0.99
N ILE A 10 1.30 1.63 0.74
CA ILE A 10 1.91 2.14 -0.49
C ILE A 10 3.34 2.63 -0.28
N MET A 11 4.16 2.48 -1.32
CA MET A 11 5.56 2.90 -1.31
C MET A 11 6.01 3.49 -2.64
N GLY A 12 7.10 4.26 -2.64
CA GLY A 12 7.56 5.00 -3.82
C GLY A 12 8.33 4.15 -4.82
N SER A 13 8.89 3.03 -4.38
CA SER A 13 9.73 2.11 -5.14
C SER A 13 9.74 0.71 -4.53
N ASP A 14 10.09 -0.31 -5.33
CA ASP A 14 10.25 -1.68 -4.82
C ASP A 14 11.37 -1.78 -3.76
N SER A 15 12.39 -0.91 -3.83
CA SER A 15 13.47 -0.87 -2.83
C SER A 15 12.99 -0.44 -1.44
N ASP A 16 11.85 0.24 -1.34
CA ASP A 16 11.26 0.62 -0.05
C ASP A 16 10.62 -0.58 0.66
N TRP A 17 10.38 -1.68 -0.04
CA TRP A 17 9.73 -2.87 0.53
C TRP A 17 10.49 -3.48 1.71
N THR A 18 11.82 -3.37 1.70
CA THR A 18 12.66 -3.85 2.81
C THR A 18 12.34 -3.17 4.14
N VAL A 19 11.74 -1.97 4.11
CA VAL A 19 11.24 -1.25 5.28
C VAL A 19 9.74 -1.45 5.47
N MET A 20 8.97 -1.42 4.37
CA MET A 20 7.51 -1.44 4.44
C MET A 20 6.93 -2.83 4.76
N ALA A 21 7.71 -3.91 4.61
CA ALA A 21 7.27 -5.28 4.90
C ALA A 21 6.81 -5.46 6.36
N ASP A 22 7.50 -4.85 7.33
CA ASP A 22 7.15 -4.95 8.75
C ASP A 22 5.73 -4.42 9.04
N ALA A 23 5.27 -3.41 8.29
CA ALA A 23 3.91 -2.88 8.42
C ALA A 23 2.86 -3.88 7.90
N ALA A 24 3.15 -4.57 6.79
CA ALA A 24 2.28 -5.61 6.24
C ALA A 24 2.20 -6.83 7.17
N ASP A 25 3.32 -7.23 7.76
CA ASP A 25 3.39 -8.33 8.73
C ASP A 25 2.58 -8.01 9.99
N ALA A 26 2.70 -6.79 10.53
CA ALA A 26 1.90 -6.35 11.67
C ALA A 26 0.39 -6.38 11.36
N LEU A 27 -0.04 -5.89 10.18
CA LEU A 27 -1.44 -5.94 9.77
C LEU A 27 -1.96 -7.38 9.65
N ALA A 28 -1.12 -8.29 9.15
CA ALA A 28 -1.45 -9.71 9.06
C ALA A 28 -1.60 -10.37 10.44
N GLU A 29 -0.73 -10.03 11.40
CA GLU A 29 -0.78 -10.55 12.77
C GLU A 29 -2.12 -10.23 13.46
N PHE A 30 -2.67 -9.04 13.19
CA PHE A 30 -3.96 -8.59 13.75
C PHE A 30 -5.19 -8.94 12.89
N ASP A 31 -5.02 -9.75 11.84
CA ASP A 31 -6.09 -10.11 10.88
C ASP A 31 -6.78 -8.86 10.26
N VAL A 32 -6.00 -7.80 10.04
CA VAL A 32 -6.49 -6.59 9.36
C VAL A 32 -6.28 -6.77 7.87
N ALA A 33 -7.36 -6.75 7.08
CA ALA A 33 -7.24 -6.83 5.63
C ALA A 33 -6.52 -5.61 5.05
N TYR A 34 -5.50 -5.84 4.23
CA TYR A 34 -4.70 -4.77 3.59
C TYR A 34 -4.36 -5.09 2.15
N GLU A 35 -3.95 -4.05 1.42
CA GLU A 35 -3.33 -4.15 0.10
C GLU A 35 -1.94 -3.50 0.09
N VAL A 36 -1.08 -3.94 -0.84
CA VAL A 36 0.29 -3.43 -1.00
C VAL A 36 0.49 -2.97 -2.44
N GLY A 37 1.14 -1.82 -2.64
CA GLY A 37 1.42 -1.34 -4.00
C GLY A 37 2.51 -0.28 -4.11
N VAL A 38 3.14 -0.20 -5.28
CA VAL A 38 4.07 0.89 -5.61
C VAL A 38 3.31 2.06 -6.24
N VAL A 39 3.32 3.20 -5.56
CA VAL A 39 2.64 4.44 -5.94
C VAL A 39 3.63 5.60 -5.76
N SER A 40 4.40 5.90 -6.81
CA SER A 40 5.44 6.92 -6.75
C SER A 40 4.89 8.32 -6.97
N ALA A 41 5.03 9.21 -5.98
CA ALA A 41 4.66 10.61 -6.09
C ALA A 41 5.46 11.34 -7.19
N HIS A 42 6.75 11.02 -7.35
CA HIS A 42 7.63 11.72 -8.29
C HIS A 42 7.66 11.09 -9.68
N ARG A 43 7.63 9.74 -9.79
CA ARG A 43 7.76 9.05 -11.08
C ARG A 43 6.41 8.85 -11.77
N THR A 44 5.33 8.70 -10.99
CA THR A 44 3.98 8.45 -11.49
C THR A 44 2.93 9.32 -10.76
N PRO A 45 3.05 10.66 -10.80
CA PRO A 45 2.18 11.56 -10.02
C PRO A 45 0.69 11.39 -10.36
N GLY A 46 0.35 11.11 -11.62
CA GLY A 46 -1.05 10.84 -12.03
C GLY A 46 -1.62 9.62 -11.31
N ARG A 47 -0.89 8.49 -11.32
CA ARG A 47 -1.29 7.27 -10.60
C ARG A 47 -1.43 7.51 -9.10
N MET A 48 -0.57 8.33 -8.50
CA MET A 48 -0.67 8.69 -7.09
C MET A 48 -1.96 9.47 -6.79
N LEU A 49 -2.28 10.48 -7.62
CA LEU A 49 -3.51 11.27 -7.45
C LEU A 49 -4.75 10.42 -7.68
N ASP A 50 -4.75 9.55 -8.69
CA ASP A 50 -5.86 8.66 -8.97
C ASP A 50 -6.07 7.68 -7.81
N TYR A 51 -4.99 7.07 -7.31
CA TYR A 51 -5.03 6.19 -6.15
C TYR A 51 -5.62 6.89 -4.92
N ALA A 52 -5.13 8.09 -4.59
CA ALA A 52 -5.60 8.85 -3.43
C ALA A 52 -7.06 9.29 -3.54
N ARG A 53 -7.60 9.47 -4.75
CA ARG A 53 -9.01 9.84 -4.97
C ARG A 53 -9.97 8.66 -4.84
N SER A 54 -9.49 7.44 -5.11
CA SER A 54 -10.29 6.20 -5.04
C SER A 54 -10.16 5.43 -3.72
N ALA A 55 -9.27 5.89 -2.82
CA ALA A 55 -9.00 5.26 -1.53
C ALA A 55 -10.03 5.65 -0.46
#